data_AF-A0A382NRB0-F1
#
_entry.id   AF-A0A382NRB0-F1
#
_cell.length_a   1.000
_cell.length_b   1.000
_cell.length_c   1.000
_cell.angle_alpha   90.00
_cell.angle_beta   90.00
_cell.angle_gamma   90.00
#
_symmetry.space_group_name_H-M   'P 1'
#
loop_
_entity.id
_entity.type
_entity.pdbx_description
1 polymer ?
#
loop_
_entity_poly.entity_id
_entity_poly.type
_entity_poly.pdbx_seq_one_letter_code
_entity_poly.pdbx_strand_id
1 'polypeptide(L)'
;MARKKKQHVDYFPHDTHQSKSVRIISKKYGNDGYAFYYKLRELLGRTENYNYDLSKKIDWFDFLGEMDVEEQQAKELIEFLVTIGELDKEMWLKEKRLWSDSFMEGIVSVYDKRVAEIPHKYSFRDGNTHSRSGNPSLGDGSTQSRVKESKEEKTKVDESGGTQTGIDLDGLKDKYKNVDIEKSYQKFRLHQKSSNRKYADENAAFEYWVLNDIENNRNIIEKEEEEKDYYVSRKAFRR
;
A
#
# COMPACT_ATOMS: atom_id res chain seq x y z
N MET A 1 -18.73 -19.97 -22.73
CA MET A 1 -18.21 -18.70 -22.16
C MET A 1 -17.65 -18.99 -20.78
N ALA A 2 -16.39 -18.67 -20.49
CA ALA A 2 -15.86 -18.77 -19.14
C ALA A 2 -16.51 -17.69 -18.26
N ARG A 3 -16.89 -18.02 -17.02
CA ARG A 3 -17.46 -17.05 -16.06
C ARG A 3 -16.38 -16.02 -15.69
N LYS A 4 -16.65 -14.72 -15.83
CA LYS A 4 -15.75 -13.65 -15.36
C LYS A 4 -15.44 -13.87 -13.87
N LYS A 5 -14.17 -13.74 -13.48
CA LYS A 5 -13.76 -13.85 -12.08
C LYS A 5 -14.43 -12.72 -11.29
N LYS A 6 -14.94 -13.04 -10.10
CA LYS A 6 -15.61 -12.08 -9.21
C LYS A 6 -14.57 -11.16 -8.55
N GLN A 7 -14.64 -9.86 -8.80
CA GLN A 7 -13.71 -8.83 -8.29
C GLN A 7 -14.40 -7.85 -7.32
N HIS A 8 -15.42 -8.33 -6.62
CA HIS A 8 -16.14 -7.60 -5.58
C HIS A 8 -16.52 -8.58 -4.45
N VAL A 9 -17.08 -8.09 -3.35
CA VAL A 9 -17.61 -8.90 -2.24
C VAL A 9 -19.12 -8.72 -2.10
N ASP A 10 -19.79 -9.67 -1.46
CA ASP A 10 -21.22 -9.54 -1.08
C ASP A 10 -21.39 -9.21 0.40
N TYR A 11 -20.31 -9.29 1.18
CA TYR A 11 -20.29 -8.99 2.60
C TYR A 11 -18.90 -8.47 3.01
N PHE A 12 -18.86 -7.72 4.10
CA PHE A 12 -17.63 -7.33 4.80
C PHE A 12 -17.89 -7.41 6.32
N PRO A 13 -16.84 -7.59 7.14
CA PRO A 13 -17.02 -7.67 8.59
C PRO A 13 -17.50 -6.33 9.18
N HIS A 14 -18.50 -6.41 10.06
CA HIS A 14 -18.96 -5.29 10.87
C HIS A 14 -18.60 -5.57 12.33
N ASP A 15 -17.45 -5.05 12.77
CA ASP A 15 -16.93 -5.32 14.11
C ASP A 15 -17.73 -4.61 15.20
N THR A 16 -18.02 -5.32 16.29
CA THR A 16 -18.65 -4.76 17.49
C THR A 16 -17.74 -3.74 18.18
N HIS A 17 -16.43 -3.92 18.06
CA HIS A 17 -15.44 -2.95 18.51
C HIS A 17 -15.18 -1.93 17.40
N GLN A 18 -15.88 -0.80 17.50
CA GLN A 18 -15.73 0.30 16.53
C GLN A 18 -14.27 0.76 16.44
N SER A 19 -13.79 0.93 15.20
CA SER A 19 -12.47 1.49 14.92
C SER A 19 -12.37 2.93 15.43
N LYS A 20 -11.14 3.43 15.61
CA LYS A 20 -10.90 4.82 16.01
C LYS A 20 -11.56 5.79 15.03
N SER A 21 -11.54 5.47 13.74
CA SER A 21 -12.10 6.29 12.66
C SER A 21 -13.61 6.39 12.73
N VAL A 22 -14.32 5.26 12.92
CA VAL A 22 -15.78 5.24 13.13
C VAL A 22 -16.15 6.11 14.32
N ARG A 23 -15.49 5.95 15.47
CA ARG A 23 -15.77 6.76 16.66
C ARG A 23 -15.57 8.26 16.41
N ILE A 24 -14.52 8.62 15.68
CA ILE A 24 -14.18 10.02 15.41
C ILE A 24 -15.19 10.66 14.44
N ILE A 25 -15.54 9.98 13.33
CA ILE A 25 -16.51 10.51 12.37
C ILE A 25 -17.91 10.60 12.96
N SER A 26 -18.34 9.58 13.73
CA SER A 26 -19.64 9.61 14.42
C SER A 26 -19.70 10.69 15.49
N LYS A 27 -18.59 10.96 16.19
CA LYS A 27 -18.53 12.06 17.16
C LYS A 27 -18.66 13.43 16.50
N LYS A 28 -18.14 13.61 15.29
CA LYS A 28 -18.12 14.90 14.59
C LYS A 28 -19.41 15.15 13.78
N TYR A 29 -19.96 14.13 13.13
CA TYR A 29 -21.08 14.24 12.21
C TYR A 29 -22.32 13.44 12.65
N GLY A 30 -22.34 12.92 13.88
CA GLY A 30 -23.47 12.17 14.42
C GLY A 30 -23.75 10.87 13.67
N ASN A 31 -25.04 10.53 13.57
CA ASN A 31 -25.50 9.32 12.88
C ASN A 31 -25.19 9.36 11.39
N ASP A 32 -25.20 10.53 10.76
CA ASP A 32 -24.87 10.66 9.34
C ASP A 32 -23.43 10.23 9.08
N GLY A 33 -22.49 10.64 9.95
CA GLY A 33 -21.11 10.19 9.86
C GLY A 33 -20.94 8.68 10.01
N TYR A 34 -21.72 8.07 10.92
CA TYR A 34 -21.76 6.62 11.08
C TYR A 34 -22.30 5.91 9.83
N ALA A 35 -23.49 6.33 9.37
CA ALA A 35 -24.16 5.75 8.22
C ALA A 35 -23.32 5.92 6.95
N PHE A 36 -22.77 7.11 6.72
CA PHE A 36 -21.91 7.41 5.58
C PHE A 36 -20.69 6.48 5.54
N TYR A 37 -20.03 6.24 6.67
CA TYR A 37 -18.85 5.37 6.73
C TYR A 37 -19.17 3.94 6.27
N TYR A 38 -20.28 3.35 6.74
CA TYR A 38 -20.63 1.99 6.39
C TYR A 38 -21.26 1.87 4.99
N LYS A 39 -22.10 2.83 4.58
CA LYS A 39 -22.61 2.91 3.21
C LYS A 39 -21.48 3.06 2.18
N LEU A 40 -20.45 3.86 2.49
CA LEU A 40 -19.25 3.96 1.67
C LEU A 40 -18.56 2.60 1.52
N ARG A 41 -18.43 1.83 2.61
CA ARG A 41 -17.85 0.48 2.57
C ARG A 41 -18.72 -0.51 1.78
N GLU A 42 -20.04 -0.42 1.89
CA GLU A 42 -20.98 -1.19 1.07
C GLU A 42 -20.81 -0.89 -0.41
N LEU A 43 -20.73 0.41 -0.77
CA LEU A 43 -20.46 0.87 -2.12
C LEU A 43 -19.14 0.32 -2.66
N LEU A 44 -18.04 0.46 -1.90
CA LEU A 44 -16.76 -0.10 -2.29
C LEU A 44 -16.83 -1.61 -2.45
N GLY A 45 -17.47 -2.32 -1.51
CA GLY A 45 -17.61 -3.76 -1.51
C GLY A 45 -18.31 -4.33 -2.75
N ARG A 46 -19.31 -3.62 -3.29
CA ARG A 46 -20.02 -4.02 -4.52
C ARG A 46 -19.41 -3.48 -5.82
N THR A 47 -18.41 -2.60 -5.72
CA THR A 47 -17.73 -2.01 -6.88
C THR A 47 -16.61 -2.92 -7.38
N GLU A 48 -16.47 -3.08 -8.70
CA GLU A 48 -15.37 -3.85 -9.27
C GLU A 48 -14.02 -3.25 -8.83
N ASN A 49 -13.12 -4.11 -8.35
CA ASN A 49 -11.80 -3.72 -7.84
C ASN A 49 -11.84 -2.74 -6.65
N TYR A 50 -12.97 -2.60 -5.94
CA TYR A 50 -13.11 -1.75 -4.75
C TYR A 50 -12.66 -0.30 -4.95
N ASN A 51 -12.76 0.19 -6.18
CA ASN A 51 -12.31 1.51 -6.58
C ASN A 51 -13.44 2.22 -7.32
N TYR A 52 -14.04 3.21 -6.67
CA TYR A 52 -15.20 3.93 -7.21
C TYR A 52 -14.77 5.27 -7.83
N ASP A 53 -15.16 5.51 -9.07
CA ASP A 53 -14.81 6.70 -9.86
C ASP A 53 -15.87 7.79 -9.69
N LEU A 54 -15.46 8.97 -9.20
CA LEU A 54 -16.32 10.15 -9.06
C LEU A 54 -15.94 11.28 -10.03
N SER A 55 -15.14 11.00 -11.05
CA SER A 55 -14.72 12.00 -12.05
C SER A 55 -15.88 12.49 -12.91
N LYS A 56 -16.91 11.66 -13.13
CA LYS A 56 -18.10 12.02 -13.91
C LYS A 56 -19.22 12.51 -13.00
N LYS A 57 -19.97 13.51 -13.49
CA LYS A 57 -21.12 14.07 -12.76
C LYS A 57 -22.23 13.05 -12.47
N ILE A 58 -22.47 12.10 -13.38
CA ILE A 58 -23.51 11.08 -13.19
C ILE A 58 -23.17 10.15 -12.02
N ASP A 59 -21.91 9.72 -11.93
CA ASP A 59 -21.41 8.87 -10.85
C ASP A 59 -21.40 9.64 -9.52
N TRP A 60 -21.14 10.96 -9.55
CA TRP A 60 -21.30 11.82 -8.39
C TRP A 60 -22.74 11.90 -7.88
N PHE A 61 -23.73 12.05 -8.76
CA PHE A 61 -25.13 12.08 -8.35
C PHE A 61 -25.63 10.73 -7.84
N ASP A 62 -25.22 9.63 -8.48
CA ASP A 62 -25.49 8.26 -8.00
C ASP A 62 -24.92 8.06 -6.59
N PHE A 63 -23.66 8.45 -6.38
CA PHE A 63 -23.01 8.43 -5.07
C PHE A 63 -23.78 9.21 -4.00
N LEU A 64 -24.26 10.42 -4.31
CA LEU A 64 -25.05 11.20 -3.35
C LEU A 64 -26.35 10.49 -2.97
N GLY A 65 -27.03 9.87 -3.95
CA GLY A 65 -28.24 9.09 -3.69
C GLY A 65 -28.00 7.88 -2.79
N GLU A 66 -26.85 7.22 -2.95
CA GLU A 66 -26.45 6.09 -2.11
C GLU A 66 -26.12 6.52 -0.67
N MET A 67 -25.37 7.61 -0.52
CA MET A 67 -24.95 8.10 0.79
C MET A 67 -26.10 8.69 1.60
N ASP A 68 -27.13 9.24 0.94
CA ASP A 68 -28.30 9.88 1.56
C ASP A 68 -27.90 11.09 2.45
N VAL A 69 -27.03 11.93 1.90
CA VAL A 69 -26.57 13.19 2.53
C VAL A 69 -26.54 14.30 1.49
N GLU A 70 -26.61 15.56 1.93
CA GLU A 70 -26.47 16.71 1.04
C GLU A 70 -25.09 16.75 0.38
N GLU A 71 -25.00 17.28 -0.85
CA GLU A 71 -23.76 17.40 -1.62
C GLU A 71 -22.62 18.05 -0.83
N GLN A 72 -22.90 19.12 -0.10
CA GLN A 72 -21.89 19.82 0.69
C GLN A 72 -21.37 18.95 1.83
N GLN A 73 -22.28 18.29 2.56
CA GLN A 73 -21.93 17.37 3.64
C GLN A 73 -21.16 16.14 3.13
N ALA A 74 -21.51 15.62 1.96
CA ALA A 74 -20.77 14.52 1.33
C ALA A 74 -19.30 14.88 1.07
N LYS A 75 -19.04 16.09 0.53
CA LYS A 75 -17.68 16.59 0.29
C LYS A 75 -16.90 16.71 1.59
N GLU A 76 -17.51 17.28 2.62
CA GLU A 76 -16.89 17.43 3.94
C GLU A 76 -16.57 16.07 4.59
N LEU A 77 -17.47 15.09 4.46
CA LEU A 77 -17.27 13.73 4.96
C LEU A 77 -16.13 13.03 4.21
N ILE A 78 -16.06 13.13 2.88
CA ILE A 78 -14.96 12.57 2.09
C ILE A 78 -13.62 13.21 2.49
N GLU A 79 -13.55 14.54 2.55
CA GLU A 79 -12.34 15.26 2.94
C GLU A 79 -11.89 14.89 4.36
N PHE A 80 -12.84 14.70 5.27
CA PHE A 80 -12.56 14.23 6.61
C PHE A 80 -11.99 12.80 6.62
N LEU A 81 -12.60 11.88 5.88
CA LEU A 81 -12.11 10.50 5.76
C LEU A 81 -10.72 10.42 5.13
N VAL A 82 -10.41 11.28 4.15
CA VAL A 82 -9.07 11.43 3.60
C VAL A 82 -8.10 11.96 4.65
N THR A 83 -8.52 12.94 5.47
CA THR A 83 -7.68 13.54 6.51
C THR A 83 -7.31 12.55 7.60
N ILE A 84 -8.24 11.67 8.01
CA ILE A 84 -7.97 10.64 9.03
C ILE A 84 -7.34 9.36 8.46
N GLY A 85 -7.11 9.30 7.14
CA GLY A 85 -6.44 8.19 6.47
C GLY A 85 -7.33 6.97 6.17
N GLU A 86 -8.66 7.10 6.25
CA GLU A 86 -9.58 6.03 5.85
C GLU A 86 -9.73 5.94 4.33
N LEU A 87 -9.57 7.06 3.63
CA LEU A 87 -9.52 7.14 2.17
C LEU A 87 -8.13 7.54 1.69
N ASP A 88 -7.65 6.91 0.63
CA ASP A 88 -6.35 7.23 0.03
C ASP A 88 -6.38 8.65 -0.57
N LYS A 89 -5.52 9.51 -0.01
CA LYS A 89 -5.39 10.91 -0.38
C LYS A 89 -4.95 11.11 -1.83
N GLU A 90 -4.07 10.25 -2.34
CA GLU A 90 -3.57 10.35 -3.70
C GLU A 90 -4.66 10.02 -4.72
N MET A 91 -5.40 8.94 -4.49
CA MET A 91 -6.53 8.52 -5.34
C MET A 91 -7.61 9.60 -5.38
N TRP A 92 -7.94 10.19 -4.23
CA TRP A 92 -8.94 11.24 -4.16
C TRP A 92 -8.50 12.52 -4.88
N LEU A 93 -7.28 12.99 -4.65
CA LEU A 93 -6.81 14.27 -5.18
C LEU A 93 -6.46 14.21 -6.67
N LYS A 94 -5.79 13.14 -7.12
CA LYS A 94 -5.31 13.03 -8.51
C LYS A 94 -6.36 12.47 -9.46
N GLU A 95 -7.13 11.49 -9.01
CA GLU A 95 -8.01 10.69 -9.88
C GLU A 95 -9.49 10.83 -9.54
N LYS A 96 -9.85 11.54 -8.45
CA LYS A 96 -11.22 11.61 -7.92
C LYS A 96 -11.84 10.24 -7.69
N ARG A 97 -11.03 9.30 -7.19
CA ARG A 97 -11.43 7.93 -6.89
C ARG A 97 -11.45 7.65 -5.39
N LEU A 98 -12.44 6.87 -4.96
CA LEU A 98 -12.53 6.38 -3.59
C LEU A 98 -11.83 5.03 -3.49
N TRP A 99 -10.86 4.96 -2.58
CA TRP A 99 -10.12 3.75 -2.24
C TRP A 99 -9.80 3.77 -0.75
N SER A 100 -9.89 2.61 -0.10
CA SER A 100 -9.62 2.46 1.34
C SER A 100 -8.79 1.22 1.60
N ASP A 101 -7.55 1.40 2.07
CA ASP A 101 -6.69 0.28 2.48
C ASP A 101 -7.27 -0.45 3.70
N SER A 102 -7.86 0.28 4.65
CA SER A 102 -8.49 -0.30 5.84
C SER A 102 -9.69 -1.19 5.50
N PHE A 103 -10.39 -0.89 4.40
CA PHE A 103 -11.42 -1.77 3.87
C PHE A 103 -10.82 -3.04 3.26
N MET A 104 -9.76 -2.90 2.45
CA MET A 104 -9.08 -4.02 1.80
C MET A 104 -8.49 -5.02 2.80
N GLU A 105 -7.88 -4.53 3.88
CA GLU A 105 -7.37 -5.36 4.97
C GLU A 105 -8.48 -6.23 5.59
N GLY A 106 -9.69 -5.70 5.74
CA GLY A 106 -10.84 -6.42 6.28
C GLY A 106 -11.38 -7.54 5.38
N ILE A 107 -11.10 -7.50 4.07
CA ILE A 107 -11.59 -8.47 3.09
C ILE A 107 -10.49 -9.31 2.45
N VAL A 108 -9.22 -9.12 2.83
CA VAL A 108 -8.08 -9.81 2.24
C VAL A 108 -8.22 -11.34 2.32
N SER A 109 -8.79 -11.85 3.42
CA SER A 109 -9.03 -13.28 3.64
C SER A 109 -10.02 -13.90 2.65
N VAL A 110 -10.87 -13.09 2.02
CA VAL A 110 -11.77 -13.56 0.95
C VAL A 110 -10.97 -13.97 -0.28
N TYR A 111 -9.81 -13.36 -0.51
CA TYR A 111 -8.93 -13.64 -1.63
C TYR A 111 -8.06 -14.88 -1.42
N ASP A 112 -7.83 -15.33 -0.18
CA ASP A 112 -7.14 -16.60 0.10
C ASP A 112 -7.82 -17.79 -0.58
N LYS A 113 -9.14 -17.71 -0.77
CA LYS A 113 -9.96 -18.74 -1.42
C LYS A 113 -10.18 -18.48 -2.92
N ARG A 114 -9.75 -17.33 -3.44
CA ARG A 114 -9.93 -16.95 -4.85
C ARG A 114 -8.66 -17.23 -5.63
N VAL A 115 -8.81 -17.71 -6.87
CA VAL A 115 -7.72 -17.79 -7.87
C VAL A 115 -7.46 -16.41 -8.52
N ALA A 116 -8.04 -15.33 -7.98
CA ALA A 116 -7.89 -13.98 -8.50
C ALA A 116 -6.86 -13.23 -7.66
N GLU A 117 -6.05 -12.40 -8.30
CA GLU A 117 -5.15 -11.50 -7.59
C GLU A 117 -5.94 -10.51 -6.73
N ILE A 118 -5.38 -10.14 -5.58
CA ILE A 118 -5.93 -9.12 -4.70
C ILE A 118 -5.84 -7.78 -5.44
N PRO A 119 -6.96 -7.08 -5.68
CA PRO A 119 -6.90 -5.74 -6.25
C PRO A 119 -6.06 -4.82 -5.39
N HIS A 120 -5.22 -4.04 -6.05
CA HIS A 120 -4.52 -2.89 -5.48
C HIS A 120 -5.13 -1.59 -6.03
N LYS A 121 -4.77 -0.44 -5.45
CA LYS A 121 -5.40 0.85 -5.77
C LYS A 121 -5.39 1.26 -7.25
N TYR A 122 -4.45 0.75 -8.06
CA TYR A 122 -4.35 1.05 -9.50
C TYR A 122 -4.94 -0.03 -10.44
N SER A 123 -5.57 -1.09 -9.92
CA SER A 123 -6.11 -2.20 -10.74
C SER A 123 -7.19 -1.76 -11.74
N PHE A 124 -7.73 -0.54 -11.60
CA PHE A 124 -8.67 0.03 -12.55
C PHE A 124 -8.02 0.40 -13.90
N ARG A 125 -6.69 0.47 -13.98
CA ARG A 125 -5.95 0.86 -15.19
C ARG A 125 -5.68 -0.28 -16.16
N ASP A 126 -6.02 -1.52 -15.80
CA ASP A 126 -5.64 -2.74 -16.53
C ASP A 126 -6.37 -2.96 -17.87
N GLY A 127 -6.96 -1.91 -18.45
CA GLY A 127 -7.51 -1.90 -19.80
C GLY A 127 -6.51 -1.61 -20.93
N ASN A 128 -5.26 -1.24 -20.61
CA ASN A 128 -4.23 -0.99 -21.63
C ASN A 128 -2.80 -1.26 -21.14
N THR A 129 -2.49 -2.52 -20.82
CA THR A 129 -1.10 -2.99 -20.66
C THR A 129 -0.81 -4.15 -21.60
N HIS A 130 -1.02 -3.96 -22.91
CA HIS A 130 -0.17 -4.64 -23.89
C HIS A 130 1.21 -3.99 -23.84
N SER A 131 2.04 -4.43 -22.89
CA SER A 131 3.51 -4.47 -22.96
C SER A 131 4.08 -4.97 -21.63
N ARG A 132 3.87 -6.25 -21.31
CA ARG A 132 4.91 -7.01 -20.60
C ARG A 132 5.04 -8.38 -21.24
N SER A 133 6.17 -8.50 -21.92
CA SER A 133 6.72 -9.67 -22.57
C SER A 133 6.76 -10.89 -21.66
N GLY A 134 6.23 -12.00 -22.17
CA GLY A 134 6.75 -13.36 -21.99
C GLY A 134 6.71 -13.95 -20.59
N ASN A 135 5.80 -14.90 -20.36
CA ASN A 135 6.23 -16.23 -19.93
C ASN A 135 5.19 -17.31 -20.29
N PRO A 136 5.62 -18.58 -20.40
CA PRO A 136 5.02 -19.57 -21.29
C PRO A 136 3.84 -20.29 -20.65
N SER A 137 2.96 -20.74 -21.56
CA SER A 137 2.00 -21.81 -21.34
C SER A 137 2.71 -23.09 -20.86
N LEU A 138 2.43 -23.48 -19.62
CA LEU A 138 2.44 -24.85 -19.09
C LEU A 138 1.28 -24.84 -18.09
N GLY A 139 0.27 -25.68 -18.15
CA GLY A 139 0.17 -27.04 -18.60
C GLY A 139 -0.95 -27.63 -17.75
N ASP A 140 -1.85 -28.32 -18.42
CA ASP A 140 -3.03 -29.02 -17.92
C ASP A 140 -2.89 -29.60 -16.50
N GLY A 141 -3.79 -29.19 -15.61
CA GLY A 141 -3.93 -29.73 -14.27
C GLY A 141 -4.93 -30.88 -14.27
N SER A 142 -4.44 -32.11 -14.25
CA SER A 142 -5.20 -33.26 -13.78
C SER A 142 -4.31 -34.08 -12.85
N THR A 143 -4.69 -34.17 -11.57
CA THR A 143 -4.90 -35.43 -10.83
C THR A 143 -5.12 -35.14 -9.35
N GLN A 144 -6.16 -35.77 -8.82
CA GLN A 144 -6.61 -35.76 -7.44
C GLN A 144 -5.62 -36.39 -6.42
N SER A 145 -5.67 -35.83 -5.21
CA SER A 145 -5.70 -36.52 -3.90
C SER A 145 -4.44 -37.08 -3.21
N ARG A 146 -4.48 -36.86 -1.88
CA ARG A 146 -4.02 -37.67 -0.74
C ARG A 146 -2.61 -37.47 -0.14
N VAL A 147 -2.65 -36.80 1.03
CA VAL A 147 -2.08 -37.06 2.38
C VAL A 147 -0.71 -37.79 2.54
N LYS A 148 0.04 -37.25 3.53
CA LYS A 148 1.20 -37.77 4.30
C LYS A 148 2.56 -37.45 3.65
N GLU A 149 3.59 -37.01 4.35
CA GLU A 149 3.93 -37.05 5.78
C GLU A 149 5.03 -35.99 6.03
N SER A 150 5.09 -35.51 7.26
CA SER A 150 6.14 -34.65 7.80
C SER A 150 7.49 -35.37 7.83
N LYS A 151 8.55 -34.73 7.33
CA LYS A 151 9.92 -35.03 7.75
C LYS A 151 10.79 -33.77 7.67
N GLU A 152 11.27 -33.38 8.84
CA GLU A 152 12.39 -32.45 9.03
C GLU A 152 13.61 -32.96 8.26
N GLU A 153 14.39 -32.06 7.64
CA GLU A 153 15.84 -32.04 7.82
C GLU A 153 16.49 -30.76 7.27
N LYS A 154 17.19 -30.08 8.21
CA LYS A 154 18.52 -29.47 8.08
C LYS A 154 18.74 -28.41 6.99
N THR A 155 18.68 -27.17 7.47
CA THR A 155 19.44 -26.04 6.92
C THR A 155 20.93 -26.36 6.84
N LYS A 156 21.44 -26.56 5.63
CA LYS A 156 22.84 -26.34 5.30
C LYS A 156 22.96 -25.02 4.55
N VAL A 157 23.79 -24.16 5.12
CA VAL A 157 24.41 -23.01 4.48
C VAL A 157 25.17 -23.53 3.26
N ASP A 158 24.89 -22.96 2.09
CA ASP A 158 25.80 -23.05 0.95
C ASP A 158 26.00 -21.64 0.39
N GLU A 159 27.20 -21.13 0.65
CA GLU A 159 27.85 -20.06 -0.10
C GLU A 159 28.40 -20.62 -1.43
N SER A 160 28.62 -19.68 -2.36
CA SER A 160 29.29 -19.82 -3.67
C SER A 160 28.37 -20.30 -4.82
N GLY A 161 28.32 -19.68 -6.00
CA GLY A 161 29.04 -18.52 -6.55
C GLY A 161 28.73 -18.40 -8.06
N GLY A 162 28.82 -17.17 -8.59
CA GLY A 162 28.64 -16.80 -10.00
C GLY A 162 27.32 -16.06 -10.24
N THR A 163 27.25 -14.77 -10.59
CA THR A 163 28.10 -13.92 -11.43
C THR A 163 27.93 -12.46 -10.98
N GLN A 164 28.97 -11.65 -11.07
CA GLN A 164 29.03 -10.27 -10.57
C GLN A 164 28.01 -9.32 -11.23
N THR A 165 27.14 -8.73 -10.42
CA THR A 165 26.71 -7.32 -10.53
C THR A 165 26.69 -6.74 -9.11
N GLY A 166 27.89 -6.55 -8.54
CA GLY A 166 28.05 -5.98 -7.21
C GLY A 166 27.61 -4.52 -7.21
N ILE A 167 26.57 -4.22 -6.46
CA ILE A 167 26.15 -2.84 -6.19
C ILE A 167 27.31 -2.12 -5.50
N ASP A 168 27.73 -0.97 -6.02
CA ASP A 168 28.88 -0.20 -5.51
C ASP A 168 28.45 0.63 -4.29
N LEU A 169 28.37 -0.03 -3.14
CA LEU A 169 27.95 0.59 -1.88
C LEU A 169 28.92 1.68 -1.43
N ASP A 170 30.21 1.51 -1.68
CA ASP A 170 31.25 2.47 -1.27
C ASP A 170 31.19 3.74 -2.13
N GLY A 171 31.03 3.60 -3.45
CA GLY A 171 30.85 4.74 -4.36
C GLY A 171 29.58 5.55 -4.09
N LEU A 172 28.48 4.89 -3.70
CA LEU A 172 27.26 5.58 -3.28
C LEU A 172 27.43 6.29 -1.94
N LYS A 173 28.25 5.74 -1.03
CA LYS A 173 28.53 6.33 0.30
C LYS A 173 29.29 7.64 0.22
N ASP A 174 30.22 7.73 -0.71
CA ASP A 174 30.93 8.99 -0.96
C ASP A 174 30.04 10.03 -1.64
N LYS A 175 29.09 9.59 -2.48
CA LYS A 175 28.15 10.47 -3.21
C LYS A 175 27.01 11.00 -2.33
N TYR A 176 26.47 10.20 -1.41
CA TYR A 176 25.29 10.53 -0.60
C TYR A 176 25.58 10.44 0.91
N LYS A 177 26.41 11.36 1.41
CA LYS A 177 26.82 11.43 2.84
C LYS A 177 25.67 11.73 3.81
N ASN A 178 24.53 12.15 3.29
CA ASN A 178 23.32 12.50 4.06
C ASN A 178 22.37 11.32 4.25
N VAL A 179 22.61 10.16 3.65
CA VAL A 179 21.70 9.00 3.70
C VAL A 179 22.41 7.79 4.29
N ASP A 180 21.70 7.05 5.14
CA ASP A 180 22.16 5.77 5.69
C ASP A 180 22.00 4.67 4.64
N ILE A 181 23.02 4.57 3.79
CA ILE A 181 23.01 3.69 2.61
C ILE A 181 22.92 2.22 2.98
N GLU A 182 23.53 1.80 4.09
CA GLU A 182 23.44 0.40 4.55
C GLU A 182 21.99 0.05 4.90
N LYS A 183 21.31 0.93 5.65
CA LYS A 183 19.90 0.75 6.01
C LYS A 183 18.98 0.81 4.79
N SER A 184 19.25 1.71 3.85
CA SER A 184 18.52 1.78 2.57
C SER A 184 18.73 0.51 1.73
N TYR A 185 19.93 -0.07 1.75
CA TYR A 185 20.25 -1.31 1.03
C TYR A 185 19.48 -2.52 1.56
N GLN A 186 19.40 -2.66 2.89
CA GLN A 186 18.63 -3.73 3.51
C GLN A 186 17.14 -3.64 3.14
N LYS A 187 16.57 -2.43 3.14
CA LYS A 187 15.19 -2.20 2.70
C LYS A 187 14.99 -2.51 1.22
N PHE A 188 15.94 -2.12 0.37
CA PHE A 188 15.92 -2.42 -1.05
C PHE A 188 15.94 -3.94 -1.32
N ARG A 189 16.78 -4.70 -0.61
CA ARG A 189 16.81 -6.17 -0.69
C ARG A 189 15.52 -6.82 -0.19
N LEU A 190 14.94 -6.33 0.90
CA LEU A 190 13.63 -6.79 1.40
C LEU A 190 12.53 -6.52 0.37
N HIS A 191 12.54 -5.34 -0.26
CA HIS A 191 11.60 -4.98 -1.32
C HIS A 191 11.75 -5.89 -2.56
N GLN A 192 12.98 -6.21 -2.97
CA GLN A 192 13.21 -7.18 -4.07
C GLN A 192 12.63 -8.56 -3.74
N LYS A 193 12.85 -9.04 -2.50
CA LYS A 193 12.33 -10.34 -2.04
C LYS A 193 10.81 -10.36 -1.95
N SER A 194 10.19 -9.31 -1.40
CA SER A 194 8.73 -9.24 -1.25
C SER A 194 8.01 -9.04 -2.58
N SER A 195 8.62 -8.32 -3.51
CA SER A 195 8.04 -8.06 -4.84
C SER A 195 8.39 -9.14 -5.87
N ASN A 196 9.29 -10.08 -5.53
CA ASN A 196 9.90 -11.04 -6.44
C ASN A 196 10.45 -10.40 -7.74
N ARG A 197 10.87 -9.13 -7.66
CA ARG A 197 11.41 -8.36 -8.78
C ARG A 197 12.93 -8.40 -8.76
N LYS A 198 13.52 -8.78 -9.89
CA LYS A 198 14.95 -8.62 -10.16
C LYS A 198 15.13 -7.49 -11.15
N TYR A 199 16.01 -6.56 -10.83
CA TYR A 199 16.35 -5.45 -11.72
C TYR A 199 17.46 -5.88 -12.68
N ALA A 200 17.37 -5.49 -13.94
CA ALA A 200 18.41 -5.78 -14.93
C ALA A 200 19.74 -5.09 -14.58
N ASP A 201 19.67 -3.88 -14.03
CA ASP A 201 20.77 -3.17 -13.40
C ASP A 201 20.41 -2.91 -11.93
N GLU A 202 21.00 -3.72 -11.03
CA GLU A 202 20.72 -3.58 -9.61
C GLU A 202 21.32 -2.30 -9.01
N ASN A 203 22.38 -1.75 -9.61
CA ASN A 203 23.07 -0.56 -9.10
C ASN A 203 22.26 0.71 -9.41
N ALA A 204 21.81 0.87 -10.66
CA ALA A 204 20.95 1.98 -11.05
C ALA A 204 19.59 1.95 -10.30
N ALA A 205 19.05 0.74 -10.08
CA ALA A 205 17.83 0.57 -9.31
C ALA A 205 18.00 0.95 -7.83
N PHE A 206 19.16 0.67 -7.24
CA PHE A 206 19.46 1.06 -5.88
C PHE A 206 19.75 2.56 -5.76
N GLU A 207 20.46 3.16 -6.72
CA GLU A 207 20.70 4.61 -6.74
C GLU A 207 19.38 5.41 -6.85
N TYR A 208 18.44 4.95 -7.68
CA TYR A 208 17.10 5.52 -7.74
C TYR A 208 16.35 5.42 -6.39
N TRP A 209 16.53 4.30 -5.69
CA TRP A 209 15.96 4.11 -4.35
C TRP A 209 16.52 5.12 -3.35
N VAL A 210 17.83 5.38 -3.39
CA VAL A 210 18.50 6.38 -2.53
C VAL A 210 18.03 7.80 -2.86
N LEU A 211 17.85 8.14 -4.14
CA LEU A 211 17.28 9.44 -4.55
C LEU A 211 15.85 9.64 -4.02
N ASN A 212 15.02 8.60 -4.10
CA ASN A 212 13.66 8.64 -3.57
C ASN A 212 13.64 8.75 -2.03
N ASP A 213 14.61 8.15 -1.34
CA ASP A 213 14.78 8.33 0.10
C ASP A 213 15.13 9.80 0.44
N ILE A 214 15.98 10.47 -0.35
CA ILE A 214 16.31 11.89 -0.20
C ILE A 214 15.07 12.78 -0.44
N GLU A 215 14.34 12.58 -1.54
CA GLU A 215 13.16 13.38 -1.89
C GLU A 215 12.05 13.31 -0.83
N ASN A 216 11.93 12.16 -0.15
CA ASN A 216 10.91 11.92 0.86
C ASN A 216 11.41 12.07 2.30
N ASN A 217 12.63 12.58 2.50
CA ASN A 217 13.29 12.71 3.81
C ASN A 217 13.31 11.39 4.62
N ARG A 218 13.61 10.26 3.97
CA ARG A 218 13.69 8.93 4.58
C ARG A 218 15.13 8.49 4.73
N ASN A 219 15.43 7.77 5.81
CA ASN A 219 16.76 7.21 6.11
C ASN A 219 17.92 8.24 6.05
N ILE A 220 17.62 9.51 6.34
CA ILE A 220 18.64 10.56 6.45
C ILE A 220 19.48 10.27 7.70
N ILE A 221 20.81 10.37 7.56
CA ILE A 221 21.72 10.40 8.72
C ILE A 221 21.49 11.76 9.38
N GLU A 222 20.71 11.79 10.46
CA GLU A 222 20.64 12.95 11.33
C GLU A 222 22.09 13.26 11.76
N LYS A 223 22.64 14.37 11.28
CA LYS A 223 23.77 14.95 11.98
C LYS A 223 23.24 15.32 13.35
N GLU A 224 23.76 14.68 14.40
CA GLU A 224 23.87 15.34 15.69
C GLU A 224 24.74 16.58 15.48
N GLU A 225 24.16 17.65 14.91
CA GLU A 225 24.68 18.99 15.04
C GLU A 225 24.49 19.39 16.50
N GLU A 226 25.58 19.29 17.26
CA GLU A 226 26.03 20.34 18.19
C GLU A 226 25.00 21.00 19.10
N GLU A 227 23.93 20.33 19.51
CA GLU A 227 23.02 20.84 20.57
C GLU A 227 23.53 20.52 21.99
N LYS A 228 24.85 20.27 22.14
CA LYS A 228 25.51 20.14 23.45
C LYS A 228 26.31 21.38 23.87
N ASP A 229 26.66 22.31 22.96
CA ASP A 229 27.43 23.50 23.34
C ASP A 229 26.56 24.70 23.79
N TYR A 230 25.27 24.72 23.45
CA TYR A 230 24.37 25.79 23.89
C TYR A 230 23.87 25.60 25.35
N TYR A 231 23.77 24.34 25.82
CA TYR A 231 23.33 24.04 27.19
C TYR A 231 24.48 23.95 28.22
N VAL A 232 25.73 23.75 27.79
CA VAL A 232 26.90 23.81 28.68
C VAL A 232 27.33 25.26 28.94
N SER A 233 27.23 26.15 27.94
CA SER A 233 27.60 27.57 28.12
C SER A 233 26.65 28.38 29.01
N ARG A 234 25.36 28.00 29.13
CA ARG A 234 24.41 28.68 30.04
C ARG A 234 24.55 28.28 31.51
N LYS A 235 25.25 27.17 31.80
CA LYS A 235 25.52 26.71 33.18
C LYS A 235 26.84 27.27 33.74
N ALA A 236 27.69 27.85 32.90
CA ALA A 236 28.94 28.51 33.31
C ALA A 236 28.76 30.01 33.65
N PHE A 237 27.64 30.65 33.29
CA PHE A 237 27.37 32.08 33.54
C PHE A 237 26.41 32.35 34.72
N ARG A 238 26.13 31.35 35.55
CA ARG A 238 25.48 31.50 36.86
C ARG A 238 26.38 30.98 37.96
N ARG A 239 27.46 31.71 38.22
CA ARG A 239 28.13 31.78 39.52
C ARG A 239 28.57 33.21 39.75
#